data_AF-A0A1I0EZS8-F1
#
_entry.id   AF-A0A1I0EZS8-F1
#
_cell.length_a   1.000
_cell.length_b   1.000
_cell.length_c   1.000
_cell.angle_alpha   90.00
_cell.angle_beta   90.00
_cell.angle_gamma   90.00
#
_symmetry.space_group_name_H-M   'P 1'
#
loop_
_entity.id
_entity.type
_entity.pdbx_description
1 polymer ?
#
loop_
_entity_poly.entity_id
_entity_poly.type
_entity_poly.pdbx_seq_one_letter_code
_entity_poly.pdbx_strand_id
1 'polypeptide(L)'
;MKDWKQAIWIASFELKRSWRGVLSLLTIFIFYTYLILAMPFWVDKPGSGVSDVLFILLFTFVPSWCKPKSFQFQMINGSFQASPSMVMLTQLPIREKTIIRSRMIVHFLFSFPIQFVSLLTMYLISSRFSWFNISPFTYLLFMVTWLSFGVYVGLGINSIEVGRMAKDKNKIHTLIGICFLIVVAVSIVSFPLLFPYSIVGGSMILIEQYPLIVTMTSIFLAILGINYWQKKMEKSLKRMDYY
;
A
#
# COMPACT_ATOMS: atom_id res chain seq x y z
N MET A 1 -27.09 7.17 -1.48
CA MET A 1 -26.88 6.34 -2.69
C MET A 1 -26.33 7.13 -3.90
N LYS A 2 -26.78 8.37 -4.18
CA LYS A 2 -26.28 9.17 -5.31
C LYS A 2 -24.75 9.40 -5.27
N ASP A 3 -24.20 9.73 -4.09
CA ASP A 3 -22.75 9.97 -3.92
C ASP A 3 -21.88 8.76 -4.27
N TRP A 4 -22.29 7.53 -3.92
CA TRP A 4 -21.53 6.32 -4.22
C TRP A 4 -21.52 6.00 -5.71
N LYS A 5 -22.66 6.16 -6.39
CA LYS A 5 -22.74 5.99 -7.86
C LYS A 5 -21.83 6.98 -8.57
N GLN A 6 -21.82 8.24 -8.13
CA GLN A 6 -20.94 9.26 -8.69
C GLN A 6 -19.46 8.97 -8.40
N ALA A 7 -19.12 8.51 -7.20
CA ALA A 7 -17.75 8.12 -6.85
C ALA A 7 -17.23 6.96 -7.71
N ILE A 8 -18.06 5.94 -7.96
CA ILE A 8 -17.74 4.81 -8.85
C ILE A 8 -17.55 5.31 -10.28
N TRP A 9 -18.43 6.20 -10.76
CA TRP A 9 -18.33 6.78 -12.09
C TRP A 9 -17.02 7.55 -12.29
N ILE A 10 -16.63 8.40 -11.33
CA ILE A 10 -15.35 9.12 -11.33
C ILE A 10 -14.17 8.12 -11.33
N ALA A 11 -14.20 7.14 -10.41
CA ALA A 11 -13.16 6.12 -10.29
C ALA A 11 -12.99 5.32 -11.60
N SER A 12 -14.08 5.07 -12.33
CA SER A 12 -14.03 4.29 -13.57
C SER A 12 -13.19 4.96 -14.67
N PHE A 13 -13.16 6.30 -14.76
CA PHE A 13 -12.31 6.99 -15.74
C PHE A 13 -10.83 6.87 -15.40
N GLU A 14 -10.50 7.01 -14.12
CA GLU A 14 -9.14 6.84 -13.63
C GLU A 14 -8.65 5.39 -13.83
N LEU A 15 -9.48 4.39 -13.52
CA LEU A 15 -9.14 2.99 -13.74
C LEU A 15 -8.96 2.67 -15.22
N LYS A 16 -9.85 3.15 -16.10
CA LYS A 16 -9.71 2.99 -17.56
C LYS A 16 -8.41 3.60 -18.07
N ARG A 17 -8.05 4.80 -17.59
CA ARG A 17 -6.80 5.47 -17.98
C ARG A 17 -5.57 4.79 -17.40
N SER A 18 -5.71 4.13 -16.25
CA SER A 18 -4.63 3.46 -15.54
C SER A 18 -4.40 2.01 -15.98
N TRP A 19 -5.06 1.53 -17.04
CA TRP A 19 -4.88 0.15 -17.54
C TRP A 19 -3.41 -0.21 -17.83
N ARG A 20 -2.65 0.72 -18.44
CA ARG A 20 -1.20 0.53 -18.64
C ARG A 20 -0.45 0.38 -17.31
N GLY A 21 -0.88 1.10 -16.29
CA GLY A 21 -0.35 0.98 -14.93
C GLY A 21 -0.67 -0.37 -14.29
N VAL A 22 -1.85 -0.93 -14.53
CA VAL A 22 -2.20 -2.30 -14.10
C VAL A 22 -1.25 -3.30 -14.75
N LEU A 23 -0.99 -3.16 -16.05
CA LEU A 23 -0.06 -4.02 -16.76
C LEU A 23 1.37 -3.89 -16.20
N SER A 24 1.85 -2.68 -15.96
CA SER A 24 3.15 -2.44 -15.32
C SER A 24 3.24 -3.07 -13.92
N LEU A 25 2.19 -2.92 -13.11
CA LEU A 25 2.12 -3.51 -11.77
C LEU A 25 2.17 -5.04 -11.84
N LEU A 26 1.45 -5.63 -12.79
CA LEU A 26 1.46 -7.08 -13.05
C LEU A 26 2.85 -7.54 -13.52
N THR A 27 3.53 -6.80 -14.41
CA THR A 27 4.89 -7.12 -14.85
C THR A 27 5.89 -7.05 -13.70
N ILE A 28 5.84 -6.01 -12.86
CA ILE A 28 6.69 -5.89 -11.67
C ILE A 28 6.43 -7.05 -10.73
N PHE A 29 5.17 -7.46 -10.59
CA PHE A 29 4.79 -8.59 -9.76
C PHE A 29 5.34 -9.93 -10.28
N ILE A 30 5.23 -10.21 -11.58
CA ILE A 30 5.83 -11.40 -12.21
C ILE A 30 7.34 -11.40 -12.00
N PHE A 31 7.99 -10.26 -12.24
CA PHE A 31 9.43 -10.11 -12.05
C PHE A 31 9.84 -10.34 -10.60
N TYR A 32 9.08 -9.82 -9.64
CA TYR A 32 9.29 -10.03 -8.22
C TYR A 32 9.17 -11.50 -7.83
N THR A 33 8.13 -12.18 -8.30
CA THR A 33 7.93 -13.62 -8.06
C THR A 33 9.08 -14.42 -8.65
N TYR A 34 9.51 -14.10 -9.86
CA TYR A 34 10.68 -14.71 -10.47
C TYR A 34 11.95 -14.49 -9.64
N LEU A 35 12.19 -13.27 -9.15
CA LEU A 35 13.35 -12.98 -8.29
C LEU A 35 13.37 -13.82 -7.00
N ILE A 36 12.22 -13.99 -6.34
CA ILE A 36 12.11 -14.85 -5.15
C ILE A 36 12.49 -16.29 -5.49
N LEU A 37 12.02 -16.80 -6.63
CA LEU A 37 12.24 -18.19 -7.03
C LEU A 37 13.70 -18.42 -7.46
N ALA A 38 14.26 -17.48 -8.22
CA ALA A 38 15.55 -17.62 -8.91
C ALA A 38 16.77 -17.32 -8.02
N MET A 39 16.63 -16.54 -6.95
CA MET A 39 17.78 -16.16 -6.11
C MET A 39 17.99 -17.16 -4.95
N PRO A 40 19.03 -18.03 -4.99
CA PRO A 40 19.33 -18.98 -3.90
C PRO A 40 19.69 -18.29 -2.57
N PHE A 41 20.17 -17.05 -2.59
CA PHE A 41 20.41 -16.25 -1.38
C PHE A 41 19.15 -15.93 -0.56
N TRP A 42 17.96 -16.06 -1.16
CA TRP A 42 16.68 -15.95 -0.45
C TRP A 42 16.30 -17.24 0.26
N VAL A 43 17.03 -18.32 -0.02
CA VAL A 43 16.70 -19.72 0.26
C VAL A 43 17.62 -20.28 1.32
N ASP A 44 18.91 -20.01 1.16
CA ASP A 44 19.96 -20.60 2.00
C ASP A 44 20.28 -19.73 3.22
N LYS A 45 19.84 -18.46 3.22
CA LYS A 45 19.89 -17.54 4.36
C LYS A 45 18.55 -16.83 4.54
N PRO A 46 17.57 -17.46 5.22
CA PRO A 46 16.37 -16.76 5.68
C PRO A 46 16.82 -15.59 6.57
N GLY A 47 16.81 -14.37 6.02
CA GLY A 47 17.39 -13.21 6.70
C GLY A 47 18.05 -12.15 5.80
N SER A 48 18.02 -12.27 4.48
CA SER A 48 18.37 -11.10 3.66
C SER A 48 17.26 -10.06 3.77
N GLY A 49 17.48 -8.97 4.52
CA GLY A 49 16.50 -7.87 4.68
C GLY A 49 16.03 -7.26 3.35
N VAL A 50 16.80 -7.44 2.27
CA VAL A 50 16.42 -7.07 0.89
C VAL A 50 15.09 -7.69 0.48
N SER A 51 14.82 -8.93 0.93
CA SER A 51 13.59 -9.64 0.60
C SER A 51 12.35 -8.98 1.18
N ASP A 52 12.45 -8.59 2.45
CA ASP A 52 11.40 -7.87 3.16
C ASP A 52 11.21 -6.47 2.57
N VAL A 53 12.29 -5.77 2.18
CA VAL A 53 12.18 -4.45 1.51
C VAL A 53 11.32 -4.57 0.27
N LEU A 54 11.67 -5.50 -0.64
CA LEU A 54 10.94 -5.63 -1.89
C LEU A 54 9.49 -6.07 -1.66
N PHE A 55 9.25 -6.97 -0.70
CA PHE A 55 7.90 -7.38 -0.32
C PHE A 55 7.09 -6.18 0.21
N ILE A 56 7.62 -5.45 1.19
CA ILE A 56 6.94 -4.29 1.79
C ILE A 56 6.70 -3.21 0.72
N LEU A 57 7.66 -2.92 -0.14
CA LEU A 57 7.50 -1.96 -1.25
C LEU A 57 6.35 -2.36 -2.17
N LEU A 58 6.23 -3.66 -2.51
CA LEU A 58 5.17 -4.17 -3.36
C LEU A 58 3.78 -3.95 -2.77
N PHE A 59 3.64 -4.05 -1.45
CA PHE A 59 2.37 -3.82 -0.75
C PHE A 59 2.06 -2.35 -0.46
N THR A 60 3.06 -1.47 -0.55
CA THR A 60 2.94 -0.07 -0.12
C THR A 60 3.08 0.90 -1.29
N PHE A 61 4.30 1.11 -1.81
CA PHE A 61 4.61 2.19 -2.75
C PHE A 61 4.39 1.82 -4.22
N VAL A 62 4.68 0.58 -4.60
CA VAL A 62 4.64 0.14 -6.01
C VAL A 62 3.27 0.41 -6.67
N PRO A 63 2.12 0.16 -6.02
CA PRO A 63 0.81 0.49 -6.61
C PRO A 63 0.66 1.98 -6.95
N SER A 64 1.19 2.89 -6.14
CA SER A 64 1.16 4.34 -6.43
C SER A 64 2.12 4.70 -7.57
N TRP A 65 3.33 4.12 -7.60
CA TRP A 65 4.32 4.36 -8.65
C TRP A 65 3.91 3.86 -10.03
N CYS A 66 3.02 2.86 -10.11
CA CYS A 66 2.50 2.35 -11.37
C CYS A 66 1.35 3.19 -11.94
N LYS A 67 0.74 4.10 -11.16
CA LYS A 67 -0.30 5.00 -11.69
C LYS A 67 0.28 5.97 -12.74
N PRO A 68 -0.50 6.39 -13.74
CA PRO A 68 -0.09 7.50 -14.61
C PRO A 68 0.24 8.77 -13.82
N LYS A 69 1.21 9.58 -14.31
CA LYS A 69 1.68 10.80 -13.63
C LYS A 69 0.56 11.78 -13.25
N SER A 70 -0.50 11.86 -14.05
CA SER A 70 -1.69 12.69 -13.77
C SER A 70 -2.45 12.31 -12.49
N PHE A 71 -2.27 11.09 -12.00
CA PHE A 71 -2.88 10.57 -10.78
C PHE A 71 -1.87 10.42 -9.63
N GLN A 72 -0.58 10.63 -9.89
CA GLN A 72 0.45 10.59 -8.87
C GLN A 72 0.56 11.93 -8.13
N PHE A 73 1.00 11.87 -6.89
CA PHE A 73 1.39 13.06 -6.14
C PHE A 73 2.55 13.78 -6.82
N GLN A 74 2.38 15.07 -7.11
CA GLN A 74 3.42 15.90 -7.71
C GLN A 74 3.34 17.35 -7.21
N MET A 75 4.43 18.09 -7.45
CA MET A 75 4.47 19.52 -7.23
C MET A 75 3.69 20.21 -8.36
N ILE A 76 2.63 20.96 -8.00
CA ILE A 76 1.76 21.64 -8.96
C ILE A 76 2.28 23.06 -9.21
N ASN A 77 2.50 23.83 -8.15
CA ASN A 77 3.03 25.19 -8.24
C ASN A 77 3.77 25.55 -6.95
N GLY A 78 5.04 25.97 -7.03
CA GLY A 78 5.80 26.63 -5.95
C GLY A 78 5.81 25.93 -4.59
N SER A 79 4.72 26.06 -3.82
CA SER A 79 4.54 25.39 -2.53
C SER A 79 3.34 24.46 -2.45
N PHE A 80 2.61 24.19 -3.53
CA PHE A 80 1.44 23.33 -3.52
C PHE A 80 1.76 21.99 -4.20
N GLN A 81 1.48 20.89 -3.48
CA GLN A 81 1.71 19.54 -3.94
C GLN A 81 0.40 18.75 -3.86
N ALA A 82 -0.04 18.16 -4.96
CA ALA A 82 -1.25 17.34 -5.06
C ALA A 82 -1.16 16.49 -6.34
N SER A 83 -2.07 15.54 -6.54
CA SER A 83 -2.22 14.96 -7.87
C SER A 83 -2.99 15.92 -8.81
N PRO A 84 -2.61 16.06 -10.10
CA PRO A 84 -3.30 16.92 -11.06
C PRO A 84 -4.78 16.59 -11.19
N SER A 85 -5.09 15.30 -11.19
CA SER A 85 -6.47 14.83 -11.20
C SER A 85 -7.26 15.31 -9.99
N MET A 86 -6.61 15.48 -8.83
CA MET A 86 -7.28 16.02 -7.65
C MET A 86 -7.62 17.49 -7.82
N VAL A 87 -6.67 18.29 -8.30
CA VAL A 87 -6.87 19.73 -8.57
C VAL A 87 -8.04 19.94 -9.54
N MET A 88 -8.10 19.14 -10.60
CA MET A 88 -9.21 19.18 -11.56
C MET A 88 -10.55 18.80 -10.92
N LEU A 89 -10.59 17.74 -10.11
CA LEU A 89 -11.84 17.31 -9.46
C LEU A 89 -12.37 18.33 -8.45
N THR A 90 -11.48 19.04 -7.74
CA THR A 90 -11.86 20.07 -6.77
C THR A 90 -12.42 21.34 -7.41
N GLN A 91 -12.14 21.58 -8.69
CA GLN A 91 -12.71 22.70 -9.45
C GLN A 91 -14.13 22.41 -9.97
N LEU A 92 -14.55 21.14 -9.97
CA LEU A 92 -15.89 20.74 -10.38
C LEU A 92 -16.88 20.84 -9.20
N PRO A 93 -18.19 21.00 -9.45
CA PRO A 93 -19.22 21.02 -8.40
C PRO A 93 -19.49 19.61 -7.85
N ILE A 94 -18.44 18.93 -7.37
CA ILE A 94 -18.45 17.58 -6.81
C ILE A 94 -18.22 17.69 -5.31
N ARG A 95 -19.06 17.01 -4.53
CA ARG A 95 -18.92 16.97 -3.07
C ARG A 95 -17.59 16.31 -2.69
N GLU A 96 -16.86 16.90 -1.74
CA GLU A 96 -15.59 16.36 -1.20
C GLU A 96 -15.68 14.88 -0.82
N LYS A 97 -16.76 14.48 -0.13
CA LYS A 97 -17.01 13.09 0.27
C LYS A 97 -17.06 12.14 -0.93
N THR A 98 -17.57 12.59 -2.07
CA THR A 98 -17.61 11.81 -3.32
C THR A 98 -16.20 11.64 -3.89
N ILE A 99 -15.38 12.69 -3.87
CA ILE A 99 -13.99 12.65 -4.33
C ILE A 99 -13.16 11.71 -3.45
N ILE A 100 -13.30 11.79 -2.12
CA ILE A 100 -12.56 10.89 -1.21
C ILE A 100 -12.94 9.42 -1.47
N ARG A 101 -14.25 9.14 -1.60
CA ARG A 101 -14.74 7.79 -1.92
C ARG A 101 -14.20 7.28 -3.25
N SER A 102 -14.11 8.13 -4.29
CA SER A 102 -13.57 7.69 -5.58
C SER A 102 -12.10 7.26 -5.45
N ARG A 103 -11.29 7.95 -4.64
CA ARG A 103 -9.88 7.55 -4.40
C ARG A 103 -9.75 6.24 -3.64
N MET A 104 -10.62 6.00 -2.67
CA MET A 104 -10.68 4.71 -1.99
C MET A 104 -11.03 3.59 -2.97
N ILE A 105 -12.07 3.79 -3.79
CA ILE A 105 -12.49 2.82 -4.81
C ILE A 105 -11.35 2.52 -5.78
N VAL A 106 -10.65 3.54 -6.28
CA VAL A 106 -9.51 3.34 -7.18
C VAL A 106 -8.44 2.48 -6.51
N HIS A 107 -8.08 2.75 -5.26
CA HIS A 107 -7.08 1.93 -4.56
C HIS A 107 -7.53 0.49 -4.36
N PHE A 108 -8.77 0.27 -3.93
CA PHE A 108 -9.33 -1.08 -3.75
C PHE A 108 -9.47 -1.84 -5.07
N LEU A 109 -9.70 -1.18 -6.21
CA LEU A 109 -9.84 -1.86 -7.50
C LEU A 109 -8.51 -1.99 -8.25
N PHE A 110 -7.54 -1.12 -7.98
CA PHE A 110 -6.24 -1.14 -8.65
C PHE A 110 -5.21 -1.97 -7.89
N SER A 111 -5.12 -1.80 -6.56
CA SER A 111 -4.06 -2.39 -5.73
C SER A 111 -4.45 -3.76 -5.19
N PHE A 112 -5.63 -3.87 -4.57
CA PHE A 112 -6.04 -5.06 -3.83
C PHE A 112 -6.11 -6.33 -4.70
N PRO A 113 -6.69 -6.34 -5.92
CA PRO A 113 -6.75 -7.55 -6.74
C PRO A 113 -5.36 -8.03 -7.13
N ILE A 114 -4.44 -7.11 -7.44
CA ILE A 114 -3.08 -7.45 -7.84
C ILE A 114 -2.27 -7.96 -6.65
N GLN A 115 -2.42 -7.37 -5.46
CA GLN A 115 -1.81 -7.87 -4.22
C GLN A 115 -2.37 -9.25 -3.82
N PHE A 116 -3.67 -9.48 -4.03
CA PHE A 116 -4.30 -10.78 -3.77
C PHE A 116 -3.78 -11.86 -4.73
N VAL A 117 -3.80 -11.59 -6.05
CA VAL A 117 -3.21 -12.48 -7.06
C VAL A 117 -1.73 -12.71 -6.77
N SER A 118 -1.05 -11.68 -6.29
CA SER A 118 0.36 -11.74 -5.94
C SER A 118 0.63 -12.81 -4.89
N LEU A 119 -0.07 -12.73 -3.76
CA LEU A 119 0.04 -13.71 -2.69
C LEU A 119 -0.40 -15.10 -3.17
N LEU A 120 -1.51 -15.19 -3.90
CA LEU A 120 -2.00 -16.48 -4.39
C LEU A 120 -0.97 -17.18 -5.29
N THR A 121 -0.35 -16.46 -6.22
CA THR A 121 0.70 -17.03 -7.08
C THR A 121 1.97 -17.35 -6.31
N MET A 122 2.35 -16.55 -5.31
CA MET A 122 3.45 -16.91 -4.41
C MET A 122 3.19 -18.24 -3.72
N TYR A 123 1.97 -18.51 -3.25
CA TYR A 123 1.58 -19.80 -2.67
C TYR A 123 1.67 -20.96 -3.66
N LEU A 124 1.11 -20.78 -4.85
CA LEU A 124 0.98 -21.85 -5.86
C LEU A 124 2.32 -22.22 -6.51
N ILE A 125 3.19 -21.24 -6.75
CA ILE A 125 4.43 -21.45 -7.51
C ILE A 125 5.59 -21.79 -6.58
N SER A 126 5.61 -21.23 -5.37
CA SER A 126 6.67 -21.54 -4.43
C SER A 126 6.49 -22.94 -3.86
N SER A 127 7.17 -23.90 -4.47
CA SER A 127 7.47 -25.20 -3.85
C SER A 127 8.23 -25.07 -2.53
N ARG A 128 8.59 -23.84 -2.10
CA ARG A 128 9.22 -23.57 -0.81
C ARG A 128 8.24 -23.23 0.31
N PHE A 129 6.96 -22.96 0.05
CA PHE A 129 5.97 -22.97 1.14
C PHE A 129 5.79 -24.36 1.75
N SER A 130 6.15 -25.42 1.00
CA SER A 130 6.27 -26.77 1.58
C SER A 130 7.45 -26.92 2.53
N TRP A 131 8.50 -26.07 2.47
CA TRP A 131 9.66 -26.14 3.37
C TRP A 131 9.31 -25.68 4.79
N PHE A 132 8.41 -24.71 4.93
CA PHE A 132 7.87 -24.34 6.25
C PHE A 132 6.71 -25.26 6.68
N ASN A 133 6.30 -26.21 5.84
CA ASN A 133 5.16 -27.10 6.08
C ASN A 133 3.88 -26.33 6.50
N ILE A 134 3.71 -25.12 5.97
CA ILE A 134 2.66 -24.19 6.39
C ILE A 134 1.31 -24.74 5.93
N SER A 135 0.40 -24.90 6.88
CA SER A 135 -0.96 -25.31 6.56
C SER A 135 -1.61 -24.30 5.59
N PRO A 136 -2.44 -24.76 4.62
CA PRO A 136 -3.17 -23.84 3.73
C PRO A 136 -3.98 -22.78 4.50
N PHE A 137 -4.46 -23.14 5.68
CA PHE A 137 -5.18 -22.24 6.57
C PHE A 137 -4.29 -21.12 7.14
N THR A 138 -3.11 -21.46 7.66
CA THR A 138 -2.12 -20.47 8.15
C THR A 138 -1.72 -19.51 7.04
N TYR A 139 -1.52 -20.02 5.81
CA TYR A 139 -1.21 -19.17 4.67
C TYR A 139 -2.35 -18.20 4.32
N LEU A 140 -3.61 -18.66 4.35
CA LEU A 140 -4.77 -17.80 4.14
C LEU A 140 -4.81 -16.66 5.16
N LEU A 141 -4.54 -16.94 6.44
CA LEU A 141 -4.46 -15.92 7.49
C LEU A 141 -3.31 -14.93 7.26
N PHE A 142 -2.17 -15.42 6.78
CA PHE A 142 -1.05 -14.59 6.32
C PHE A 142 -1.47 -13.65 5.18
N MET A 143 -2.21 -14.15 4.18
CA MET A 143 -2.72 -13.31 3.09
C MET A 143 -3.63 -12.20 3.62
N VAL A 144 -4.60 -12.55 4.48
CA VAL A 144 -5.54 -11.59 5.07
C VAL A 144 -4.81 -10.53 5.89
N THR A 145 -3.80 -10.94 6.66
CA THR A 145 -2.98 -10.02 7.47
C THR A 145 -2.25 -9.01 6.59
N TRP A 146 -1.59 -9.45 5.52
CA TRP A 146 -0.82 -8.56 4.65
C TRP A 146 -1.68 -7.72 3.70
N LEU A 147 -2.83 -8.23 3.25
CA LEU A 147 -3.81 -7.42 2.52
C LEU A 147 -4.37 -6.31 3.40
N SER A 148 -4.67 -6.61 4.67
CA SER A 148 -5.13 -5.61 5.64
C SER A 148 -4.07 -4.53 5.89
N PHE A 149 -2.80 -4.94 6.01
CA PHE A 149 -1.66 -4.00 6.07
C PHE A 149 -1.55 -3.13 4.80
N GLY A 150 -1.66 -3.74 3.62
CA GLY A 150 -1.63 -3.04 2.33
C GLY A 150 -2.75 -1.99 2.21
N VAL A 151 -3.97 -2.31 2.66
CA VAL A 151 -5.08 -1.35 2.72
C VAL A 151 -4.76 -0.19 3.67
N TYR A 152 -4.25 -0.47 4.87
CA TYR A 152 -3.91 0.56 5.85
C TYR A 152 -2.86 1.54 5.30
N VAL A 153 -1.74 1.04 4.79
CA VAL A 153 -0.64 1.89 4.31
C VAL A 153 -0.97 2.54 2.97
N GLY A 154 -1.61 1.81 2.06
CA GLY A 154 -1.97 2.29 0.74
C GLY A 154 -2.97 3.45 0.76
N LEU A 155 -3.96 3.41 1.67
CA LEU A 155 -4.84 4.56 1.91
C LEU A 155 -4.10 5.76 2.52
N GLY A 156 -3.05 5.51 3.29
CA GLY A 156 -2.13 6.54 3.76
C GLY A 156 -1.49 7.31 2.60
N ILE A 157 -1.03 6.60 1.56
CA ILE A 157 -0.45 7.21 0.36
C ILE A 157 -1.50 8.01 -0.42
N ASN A 158 -2.70 7.46 -0.62
CA ASN A 158 -3.81 8.20 -1.23
C ASN A 158 -4.14 9.50 -0.47
N SER A 159 -3.99 9.51 0.86
CA SER A 159 -4.23 10.71 1.65
C SER A 159 -3.22 11.83 1.37
N ILE A 160 -2.02 11.49 0.90
CA ILE A 160 -0.99 12.44 0.47
C ILE A 160 -1.34 13.00 -0.91
N GLU A 161 -1.86 12.16 -1.81
CA GLU A 161 -2.28 12.53 -3.17
C GLU A 161 -3.39 13.60 -3.21
N VAL A 162 -4.16 13.75 -2.11
CA VAL A 162 -5.22 14.76 -1.96
C VAL A 162 -4.68 16.18 -1.98
N GLY A 163 -3.53 16.44 -1.37
CA GLY A 163 -2.93 17.76 -1.39
C GLY A 163 -2.28 18.18 -0.08
N ARG A 164 -1.16 18.89 -0.18
CA ARG A 164 -0.44 19.50 0.94
C ARG A 164 0.30 20.76 0.49
N MET A 165 0.27 21.78 1.34
CA MET A 165 1.16 22.94 1.18
C MET A 165 2.56 22.60 1.70
N ALA A 166 3.58 22.71 0.86
CA ALA A 166 5.00 22.67 1.23
C ALA A 166 5.40 23.81 2.20
N LYS A 167 4.61 24.90 2.27
CA LYS A 167 4.75 25.94 3.30
C LYS A 167 4.31 25.49 4.69
N ASP A 168 3.60 24.36 4.84
CA ASP A 168 3.52 23.60 6.10
C ASP A 168 4.89 22.91 6.35
N LYS A 169 5.94 23.73 6.43
CA LYS A 169 7.28 23.40 6.89
C LYS A 169 7.26 23.21 8.40
N ASN A 170 6.31 22.43 8.89
CA ASN A 170 6.39 21.95 10.26
C ASN A 170 7.57 20.97 10.27
N LYS A 171 8.78 21.48 10.55
CA LYS A 171 10.04 20.71 10.57
C LYS A 171 9.87 19.42 11.37
N ILE A 172 8.99 19.45 12.37
CA ILE A 172 8.54 18.32 13.17
C ILE A 172 7.94 17.19 12.33
N HIS A 173 7.03 17.46 11.38
CA HIS A 173 6.46 16.39 10.53
C HIS A 173 7.48 15.78 9.57
N THR A 174 8.38 16.59 9.02
CA THR A 174 9.48 16.09 8.18
C THR A 174 10.45 15.26 9.01
N LEU A 175 10.80 15.73 10.21
CA LEU A 175 11.65 15.00 11.14
C LEU A 175 11.01 13.67 11.56
N ILE A 176 9.73 13.66 11.94
CA ILE A 176 8.98 12.43 12.25
C ILE A 176 8.98 11.48 11.06
N GLY A 177 8.78 11.98 9.83
CA GLY A 177 8.85 11.16 8.63
C GLY A 177 10.22 10.54 8.39
N ILE A 178 11.30 11.32 8.57
CA ILE A 178 12.68 10.83 8.45
C ILE A 178 12.98 9.81 9.56
N CYS A 179 12.63 10.11 10.81
CA CYS A 179 12.80 9.19 11.94
C CYS A 179 12.03 7.88 11.69
N PHE A 180 10.80 7.95 11.18
CA PHE A 180 10.02 6.78 10.81
C PHE A 180 10.72 5.94 9.73
N LEU A 181 11.23 6.57 8.67
CA LEU A 181 12.00 5.87 7.63
C LEU A 181 13.27 5.23 8.18
N ILE A 182 13.99 5.91 9.08
CA ILE A 182 15.17 5.34 9.76
C ILE A 182 14.77 4.15 10.61
N VAL A 183 13.70 4.23 11.40
CA VAL A 183 13.21 3.12 12.22
C VAL A 183 12.84 1.93 11.35
N VAL A 184 12.13 2.15 10.23
CA VAL A 184 11.81 1.08 9.28
C VAL A 184 13.07 0.47 8.68
N ALA A 185 14.02 1.28 8.21
CA ALA A 185 15.28 0.81 7.64
C ALA A 185 16.13 0.03 8.66
N VAL A 186 16.27 0.56 9.87
CA VAL A 186 16.98 -0.11 10.97
C VAL A 186 16.28 -1.41 11.32
N SER A 187 14.95 -1.44 11.41
CA SER A 187 14.20 -2.67 11.69
C SER A 187 14.44 -3.73 10.62
N ILE A 188 14.41 -3.35 9.34
CA ILE A 188 14.67 -4.26 8.23
C ILE A 188 16.09 -4.85 8.28
N VAL A 189 17.08 -4.05 8.65
CA VAL A 189 18.49 -4.48 8.71
C VAL A 189 18.79 -5.26 9.99
N SER A 190 18.22 -4.86 11.13
CA SER A 190 18.50 -5.45 12.43
C SER A 190 17.68 -6.70 12.72
N PHE A 191 16.48 -6.83 12.13
CA PHE A 191 15.59 -7.97 12.40
C PHE A 191 16.24 -9.31 12.05
N PRO A 192 16.92 -9.48 10.89
CA PRO A 192 17.67 -10.70 10.60
C PRO A 192 18.94 -10.91 11.43
N LEU A 193 19.44 -9.87 12.10
CA LEU A 193 20.57 -9.99 13.03
C LEU A 193 20.11 -10.53 14.38
N LEU A 194 18.87 -10.23 14.77
CA LEU A 194 18.28 -10.65 16.04
C LEU A 194 17.54 -11.99 15.92
N PHE A 195 16.97 -12.29 14.76
CA PHE A 195 16.16 -13.47 14.51
C PHE A 195 16.68 -14.25 13.29
N PRO A 196 16.59 -15.59 13.29
CA PRO A 196 17.02 -16.42 12.17
C PRO A 196 16.06 -16.38 10.97
N TYR A 197 15.15 -15.41 10.94
CA TYR A 197 14.10 -15.27 9.94
C TYR A 197 13.91 -13.79 9.56
N SER A 198 13.40 -13.57 8.35
CA SER A 198 13.07 -12.23 7.83
C SER A 198 11.80 -11.67 8.48
N ILE A 199 11.47 -10.39 8.33
CA ILE A 199 10.22 -9.80 8.84
C ILE A 199 9.00 -10.51 8.27
N VAL A 200 9.00 -10.79 6.96
CA VAL A 200 7.90 -11.49 6.31
C VAL A 200 7.81 -12.94 6.80
N GLY A 201 8.94 -13.65 6.91
CA GLY A 201 8.98 -14.99 7.50
C GLY A 201 8.54 -15.01 8.97
N GLY A 202 8.98 -14.04 9.75
CA GLY A 202 8.59 -13.85 11.15
C GLY A 202 7.10 -13.59 11.30
N SER A 203 6.49 -12.85 10.37
CA SER A 203 5.03 -12.67 10.35
C SER A 203 4.28 -13.98 10.08
N MET A 204 4.85 -14.91 9.30
CA MET A 204 4.27 -16.25 9.13
C MET A 204 4.36 -17.06 10.42
N ILE A 205 5.52 -17.07 11.08
CA ILE A 205 5.72 -17.77 12.37
C ILE A 205 4.76 -17.21 13.43
N LEU A 206 4.60 -15.88 13.51
CA LEU A 206 3.65 -15.24 14.43
C LEU A 206 2.20 -15.66 14.15
N ILE A 207 1.82 -15.82 12.89
CA ILE A 207 0.47 -16.26 12.51
C ILE A 207 0.29 -17.75 12.79
N GLU A 208 1.34 -18.55 12.64
CA GLU A 208 1.29 -19.96 13.02
C GLU A 208 1.07 -20.13 14.54
N GLN A 209 1.76 -19.32 15.35
CA GLN A 209 1.63 -19.36 16.80
C GLN A 209 0.34 -18.69 17.33
N TYR A 210 -0.06 -17.55 16.76
CA TYR A 210 -1.18 -16.72 17.22
C TYR A 210 -2.12 -16.32 16.07
N PRO A 211 -2.73 -17.28 15.36
CA PRO A 211 -3.43 -17.04 14.09
C PRO A 211 -4.56 -16.02 14.21
N LEU A 212 -5.42 -16.19 15.21
CA LEU A 212 -6.59 -15.34 15.38
C LEU A 212 -6.21 -13.94 15.85
N ILE A 213 -5.28 -13.82 16.81
CA ILE A 213 -4.90 -12.54 17.41
C ILE A 213 -4.24 -11.64 16.35
N VAL A 214 -3.25 -12.17 15.63
CA VAL A 214 -2.51 -11.40 14.62
C VAL A 214 -3.44 -10.96 13.48
N THR A 215 -4.26 -11.88 12.97
CA THR A 215 -5.19 -11.59 11.87
C THR A 215 -6.26 -10.58 12.28
N MET A 216 -6.91 -10.77 13.44
CA MET A 216 -7.93 -9.85 13.93
C MET A 216 -7.37 -8.46 14.21
N THR A 217 -6.16 -8.37 14.76
CA THR A 217 -5.48 -7.09 14.98
C THR A 217 -5.22 -6.38 13.65
N SER A 218 -4.76 -7.10 12.63
CA SER A 218 -4.51 -6.50 11.31
C SER A 218 -5.79 -6.00 10.63
N ILE A 219 -6.87 -6.80 10.68
CA ILE A 219 -8.19 -6.40 10.17
C ILE A 219 -8.70 -5.16 10.92
N PHE A 220 -8.62 -5.17 12.25
CA PHE A 220 -9.04 -4.05 13.08
C PHE A 220 -8.26 -2.77 12.75
N LEU A 221 -6.94 -2.87 12.60
CA LEU A 221 -6.10 -1.75 12.18
C LEU A 221 -6.47 -1.25 10.77
N ALA A 222 -6.78 -2.14 9.82
CA ALA A 222 -7.25 -1.74 8.50
C ALA A 222 -8.57 -0.97 8.55
N ILE A 223 -9.54 -1.41 9.37
CA ILE A 223 -10.82 -0.71 9.56
C ILE A 223 -10.59 0.67 10.18
N LEU A 224 -9.78 0.75 11.24
CA LEU A 224 -9.40 2.03 11.84
C LEU A 224 -8.68 2.94 10.83
N GLY A 225 -7.80 2.36 10.02
CA GLY A 225 -7.09 3.03 8.93
C GLY A 225 -8.04 3.65 7.92
N ILE A 226 -9.00 2.89 7.40
CA ILE A 226 -10.00 3.40 6.44
C ILE A 226 -10.68 4.66 7.01
N ASN A 227 -11.18 4.58 8.25
CA ASN A 227 -11.87 5.68 8.90
C ASN A 227 -10.94 6.88 9.17
N TYR A 228 -9.73 6.62 9.66
CA TYR A 228 -8.72 7.63 9.95
C TYR A 228 -8.29 8.37 8.69
N TRP A 229 -7.92 7.64 7.63
CA TRP A 229 -7.48 8.21 6.36
C TRP A 229 -8.60 8.97 5.66
N GLN A 230 -9.86 8.50 5.75
CA GLN A 230 -11.01 9.24 5.24
C GLN A 230 -11.13 10.62 5.89
N LYS A 231 -11.12 10.66 7.23
CA LYS A 231 -11.20 11.91 7.99
C LYS A 231 -10.01 12.82 7.72
N LYS A 232 -8.81 12.25 7.58
CA LYS A 232 -7.60 13.00 7.22
C LYS A 232 -7.74 13.63 5.84
N MET A 233 -8.21 12.89 4.84
CA MET A 233 -8.46 13.41 3.48
C MET A 233 -9.50 14.54 3.48
N GLU A 234 -10.60 14.40 4.24
CA GLU A 234 -11.61 15.44 4.39
C GLU A 234 -11.02 16.72 5.02
N LYS A 235 -10.21 16.56 6.06
CA LYS A 235 -9.53 17.69 6.72
C LYS A 235 -8.51 18.36 5.80
N SER A 236 -7.78 17.58 4.98
CA SER A 236 -6.87 18.13 3.99
C SER A 236 -7.61 18.90 2.91
N LEU A 237 -8.70 18.36 2.36
CA LEU A 237 -9.51 19.02 1.33
C LEU A 237 -10.01 20.40 1.77
N LYS A 238 -10.56 20.49 2.98
CA LYS A 238 -11.10 21.76 3.53
C LYS A 238 -10.04 22.82 3.82
N ARG A 239 -8.78 22.43 3.95
CA ARG A 239 -7.67 23.34 4.32
C ARG A 239 -6.88 23.82 3.11
N MET A 240 -6.92 23.08 2.01
CA MET A 240 -6.14 23.40 0.82
C MET A 240 -6.93 24.35 -0.05
N ASP A 241 -6.28 25.43 -0.48
CA ASP A 241 -6.74 26.24 -1.60
C ASP A 241 -6.21 25.60 -2.89
N TYR A 242 -7.12 25.24 -3.80
CA TYR A 242 -6.79 24.61 -5.08
C TYR A 242 -6.77 25.62 -6.24
N TYR A 243 -6.86 26.92 -5.93
CA TYR A 243 -6.81 28.04 -6.87
C TYR A 243 -5.43 28.71 -6.95
#